data_AF-A0A2D5MSL5-F1
#
_entry.id   AF-A0A2D5MSL5-F1
#
_cell.length_a   1.000
_cell.length_b   1.000
_cell.length_c   1.000
_cell.angle_alpha   90.00
_cell.angle_beta   90.00
_cell.angle_gamma   90.00
#
_symmetry.space_group_name_H-M   'P 1'
#
loop_
_entity.id
_entity.type
_entity.pdbx_description
1 polymer ?
#
loop_
_entity_poly.entity_id
_entity_poly.type
_entity_poly.pdbx_seq_one_letter_code
_entity_poly.pdbx_strand_id
1 'polypeptide(L)'
;MPINHYFQSGRGIGNAAEKRLHEDLIVEGLKIYGQDVMYLPRTLVNKDLILGEDVTSKFDDSFNIEMYFETNTGFAGEQEIINKFGLEIRDDTTLVVAKRSFENLVANKANLIAVGRPNEGDIIFVPLMGSFFEILFVEDQEPFYQLGNLPVYKLKVTRWEYASEKLDTGLEAIDQHEDTNSLDQLNFKTKLEYGQEALTGAGSVQLENYFNTSTGQPSFLMNEDFESSNIQTQSPYADNLDLNSEAGYDTVSTADDILDFTERNPFGEVDE
;
A
#
# COMPACT_ATOMS: atom_id res chain seq x y z
N MET A 1 46.71 21.14 1.17
CA MET A 1 46.06 21.80 2.32
C MET A 1 46.61 21.16 3.59
N PRO A 2 46.90 21.91 4.67
CA PRO A 2 47.33 21.31 5.92
C PRO A 2 46.16 20.52 6.51
N ILE A 3 46.37 19.21 6.69
CA ILE A 3 45.39 18.27 7.25
C ILE A 3 45.78 17.94 8.69
N ASN A 4 44.83 18.05 9.62
CA ASN A 4 45.10 17.82 11.03
C ASN A 4 45.18 16.30 11.31
N HIS A 5 46.34 15.85 11.80
CA HIS A 5 46.66 14.45 12.06
C HIS A 5 45.63 13.75 12.98
N TYR A 6 45.07 14.47 13.95
CA TYR A 6 44.11 13.93 14.90
C TYR A 6 42.74 13.61 14.28
N PHE A 7 42.39 14.27 13.16
CA PHE A 7 41.11 14.08 12.47
C PHE A 7 41.20 13.12 11.28
N GLN A 8 42.40 12.62 10.94
CA GLN A 8 42.58 11.80 9.75
C GLN A 8 43.21 10.43 9.97
N SER A 9 43.73 10.14 11.17
CA SER A 9 44.43 8.87 11.49
C SER A 9 45.41 8.42 10.38
N GLY A 10 46.00 9.36 9.63
CA GLY A 10 46.90 9.10 8.51
C GLY A 10 46.30 8.47 7.25
N ARG A 11 44.97 8.31 7.14
CA ARG A 11 44.30 7.65 5.99
C ARG A 11 43.26 8.51 5.25
N GLY A 12 42.97 9.72 5.73
CA GLY A 12 42.06 10.65 5.06
C GLY A 12 40.57 10.30 5.15
N ILE A 13 40.18 9.37 6.04
CA ILE A 13 38.83 8.78 6.11
C ILE A 13 38.13 9.04 7.49
N GLY A 14 38.64 9.96 8.30
CA GLY A 14 38.04 10.31 9.61
C GLY A 14 38.26 9.25 10.71
N ASN A 15 38.15 9.64 11.98
CA ASN A 15 38.29 8.73 13.13
C ASN A 15 36.97 7.94 13.35
N ALA A 16 37.03 6.70 13.84
CA ALA A 16 35.85 5.89 14.15
C ALA A 16 34.90 6.54 15.18
N ALA A 17 35.41 7.34 16.11
CA ALA A 17 34.58 8.11 17.05
C ALA A 17 33.79 9.21 16.32
N GLU A 18 34.40 9.87 15.33
CA GLU A 18 33.79 10.92 14.52
C GLU A 18 32.70 10.35 13.62
N LYS A 19 32.95 9.17 13.02
CA LYS A 19 31.93 8.44 12.25
C LYS A 19 30.69 8.10 13.06
N ARG A 20 30.88 7.67 14.32
CA ARG A 20 29.77 7.38 15.24
C ARG A 20 29.00 8.64 15.61
N LEU A 21 29.70 9.72 15.95
CA LEU A 21 29.05 11.00 16.24
C LEU A 21 28.24 11.51 15.04
N HIS A 22 28.79 11.39 13.82
CA HIS A 22 28.07 11.77 12.61
C HIS A 22 26.80 10.94 12.42
N GLU A 23 26.88 9.63 12.64
CA GLU A 23 25.72 8.73 12.60
C GLU A 23 24.71 9.04 13.72
N ASP A 24 25.17 9.39 14.93
CA ASP A 24 24.32 9.83 16.05
C ASP A 24 23.49 11.05 15.69
N LEU A 25 24.12 12.08 15.09
CA LEU A 25 23.44 13.29 14.67
C LEU A 25 22.40 13.04 13.58
N ILE A 26 22.66 12.09 12.67
CA ILE A 26 21.72 11.73 11.62
C ILE A 26 20.51 11.00 12.20
N VAL A 27 20.74 10.01 13.06
CA VAL A 27 19.66 9.30 13.76
C VAL A 27 18.83 10.27 14.59
N GLU A 28 19.46 11.20 15.30
CA GLU A 28 18.75 12.24 16.05
C GLU A 28 17.94 13.16 15.13
N GLY A 29 18.51 13.59 14.01
CA GLY A 29 17.79 14.36 13.00
C GLY A 29 16.56 13.64 12.44
N LEU A 30 16.68 12.34 12.14
CA LEU A 30 15.56 11.51 11.71
C LEU A 30 14.49 11.38 12.79
N LYS A 31 14.87 11.29 14.07
CA LYS A 31 13.90 11.22 15.17
C LYS A 31 13.17 12.54 15.43
N ILE A 32 13.78 13.67 15.09
CA ILE A 32 13.17 14.99 15.27
C ILE A 32 12.25 15.35 14.10
N TYR A 33 12.70 15.09 12.87
CA TYR A 33 12.03 15.56 11.64
C TYR A 33 11.42 14.47 10.79
N GLY A 34 11.78 13.21 11.04
CA GLY A 34 11.16 12.07 10.38
C GLY A 34 9.74 11.82 10.89
N GLN A 35 9.11 10.87 10.23
CA GLN A 35 7.80 10.34 10.53
C GLN A 35 7.95 8.89 10.98
N ASP A 36 7.11 8.49 11.93
CA ASP A 36 7.01 7.11 12.37
C ASP A 36 6.27 6.31 11.30
N VAL A 37 6.97 5.34 10.71
CA VAL A 37 6.42 4.42 9.72
C VAL A 37 6.54 2.98 10.22
N MET A 38 5.77 2.10 9.62
CA MET A 38 5.80 0.67 9.92
C MET A 38 6.50 -0.06 8.79
N TYR A 39 7.58 -0.76 9.10
CA TYR A 39 8.29 -1.63 8.17
C TYR A 39 7.75 -3.05 8.27
N LEU A 40 7.30 -3.62 7.16
CA LEU A 40 6.73 -4.96 7.05
C LEU A 40 7.66 -5.82 6.19
N PRO A 41 8.47 -6.72 6.79
CA PRO A 41 9.31 -7.63 6.03
C PRO A 41 8.47 -8.69 5.34
N ARG A 42 8.76 -8.97 4.06
CA ARG A 42 8.10 -10.04 3.34
C ARG A 42 8.65 -11.40 3.73
N THR A 43 7.75 -12.36 3.87
CA THR A 43 8.07 -13.79 3.96
C THR A 43 7.56 -14.49 2.70
N LEU A 44 8.45 -15.18 1.99
CA LEU A 44 8.08 -15.93 0.80
C LEU A 44 7.40 -17.25 1.20
N VAL A 45 6.19 -17.49 0.70
CA VAL A 45 5.51 -18.78 0.87
C VAL A 45 6.13 -19.79 -0.12
N ASN A 46 6.30 -21.05 0.33
CA ASN A 46 7.06 -22.06 -0.39
C ASN A 46 6.54 -22.31 -1.82
N LYS A 47 7.49 -22.41 -2.75
CA LYS A 47 7.28 -22.76 -4.17
C LYS A 47 6.72 -24.16 -4.32
N ASP A 48 5.63 -24.32 -5.07
CA ASP A 48 5.40 -25.57 -5.78
C ASP A 48 6.29 -25.60 -7.04
N LEU A 49 7.48 -26.21 -6.93
CA LEU A 49 8.40 -26.37 -8.05
C LEU A 49 7.84 -27.27 -9.17
N ILE A 50 6.79 -28.03 -8.92
CA ILE A 50 6.23 -28.99 -9.89
C ILE A 50 5.24 -28.29 -10.82
N LEU A 51 4.43 -27.36 -10.30
CA LEU A 51 3.42 -26.65 -11.07
C LEU A 51 3.89 -25.30 -11.62
N GLY A 52 5.05 -24.79 -11.17
CA GLY A 52 5.58 -23.51 -11.65
C GLY A 52 4.72 -22.32 -11.24
N GLU A 53 4.01 -22.45 -10.11
CA GLU A 53 3.23 -21.37 -9.50
C GLU A 53 4.14 -20.21 -9.08
N ASP A 54 3.60 -19.00 -9.14
CA ASP A 54 4.31 -17.81 -8.66
C ASP A 54 4.43 -17.80 -7.13
N VAL A 55 5.46 -17.13 -6.63
CA VAL A 55 5.70 -17.05 -5.18
C VAL A 55 4.78 -16.03 -4.54
N THR A 56 3.77 -16.50 -3.80
CA THR A 56 2.96 -15.60 -2.96
C THR A 56 3.79 -15.06 -1.80
N SER A 57 3.70 -13.75 -1.57
CA SER A 57 4.30 -13.08 -0.41
C SER A 57 3.31 -13.00 0.75
N LYS A 58 3.83 -13.08 1.98
CA LYS A 58 3.08 -12.92 3.23
C LYS A 58 3.78 -11.93 4.15
N PHE A 59 3.02 -11.11 4.87
CA PHE A 59 3.53 -10.11 5.81
C PHE A 59 2.94 -10.35 7.20
N ASP A 60 3.76 -10.90 8.10
CA ASP A 60 3.33 -11.35 9.45
C ASP A 60 3.79 -10.43 10.58
N ASP A 61 4.82 -9.63 10.32
CA ASP A 61 5.46 -8.80 11.33
C ASP A 61 5.42 -7.34 10.88
N SER A 62 5.37 -6.44 11.85
CA SER A 62 5.53 -5.01 11.61
C SER A 62 6.49 -4.39 12.63
N PHE A 63 7.31 -3.44 12.18
CA PHE A 63 8.31 -2.77 13.01
C PHE A 63 8.22 -1.26 12.85
N ASN A 64 7.97 -0.55 13.95
CA ASN A 64 8.02 0.91 13.98
C ASN A 64 9.47 1.38 13.75
N ILE A 65 9.64 2.30 12.80
CA ILE A 65 10.92 2.92 12.51
C ILE A 65 10.72 4.34 11.98
N GLU A 66 11.65 5.22 12.32
CA GLU A 66 11.69 6.58 11.80
C GLU A 66 12.24 6.61 10.37
N MET A 67 11.49 7.22 9.46
CA MET A 67 11.92 7.50 8.09
C MET A 67 11.49 8.90 7.69
N TYR A 68 12.10 9.48 6.65
CA TYR A 68 11.59 10.71 6.04
C TYR A 68 11.54 10.57 4.53
N PHE A 69 10.60 11.28 3.91
CA PHE A 69 10.53 11.40 2.45
C PHE A 69 11.59 12.38 1.96
N GLU A 70 12.48 11.92 1.09
CA GLU A 70 13.40 12.80 0.38
C GLU A 70 12.62 13.53 -0.72
N THR A 71 12.44 14.84 -0.58
CA THR A 71 11.81 15.65 -1.62
C THR A 71 12.78 15.77 -2.80
N ASN A 72 12.32 15.38 -3.99
CA ASN A 72 13.05 15.58 -5.25
C ASN A 72 13.04 17.07 -5.70
N THR A 73 13.35 17.99 -4.78
CA THR A 73 13.48 19.43 -5.05
C THR A 73 14.87 19.74 -5.59
N GLY A 74 15.21 19.11 -6.72
CA GLY A 74 16.52 19.23 -7.36
C GLY A 74 16.47 18.88 -8.84
N PHE A 75 16.09 19.83 -9.69
CA PHE A 75 16.44 19.87 -11.12
C PHE A 75 16.02 18.68 -12.01
N ALA A 76 15.01 17.90 -11.63
CA ALA A 76 14.27 17.05 -12.54
C ALA A 76 12.84 17.59 -12.62
N GLY A 77 12.52 18.28 -13.71
CA GLY A 77 11.13 18.56 -14.03
C GLY A 77 10.38 17.24 -14.05
N GLU A 78 9.24 17.20 -13.35
CA GLU A 78 8.11 16.31 -13.52
C GLU A 78 8.27 15.41 -14.76
N GLN A 79 8.87 14.23 -14.56
CA GLN A 79 8.93 13.20 -15.59
C GLN A 79 7.61 12.45 -15.52
N GLU A 80 6.57 13.10 -16.05
CA GLU A 80 5.38 12.42 -16.51
C GLU A 80 5.83 11.53 -17.69
N ILE A 81 6.18 10.27 -17.39
CA ILE A 81 6.53 9.30 -18.42
C ILE A 81 5.23 8.89 -19.10
N ILE A 82 4.86 9.62 -20.16
CA ILE A 82 3.82 9.19 -21.09
C ILE A 82 4.32 7.93 -21.79
N ASN A 83 3.94 6.77 -21.26
CA ASN A 83 4.15 5.50 -21.91
C ASN A 83 3.09 5.32 -23.00
N LYS A 84 3.44 4.69 -24.13
CA LYS A 84 2.62 4.62 -25.36
C LYS A 84 1.27 3.86 -25.24
N PHE A 85 0.84 3.55 -24.02
CA PHE A 85 -0.38 2.79 -23.72
C PHE A 85 -1.28 3.39 -22.63
N GLY A 86 -0.94 4.55 -22.06
CA GLY A 86 -1.78 5.22 -21.06
C GLY A 86 -0.99 6.15 -20.14
N LEU A 87 -1.71 7.07 -19.48
CA LEU A 87 -1.21 7.92 -18.40
C LEU A 87 -1.15 7.07 -17.12
N GLU A 88 0.01 6.54 -16.77
CA GLU A 88 0.20 5.86 -15.49
C GLU A 88 0.86 6.84 -14.53
N ILE A 89 0.10 7.39 -13.59
CA ILE A 89 0.63 8.24 -12.52
C ILE A 89 1.22 7.29 -11.46
N ARG A 90 2.53 7.06 -11.52
CA ARG A 90 3.25 6.35 -10.47
C ARG A 90 3.74 7.34 -9.43
N ASP A 91 3.29 7.16 -8.19
CA ASP A 91 3.79 7.90 -7.03
C ASP A 91 5.13 7.32 -6.57
N ASP A 92 6.16 7.50 -7.40
CA ASP A 92 7.52 7.09 -7.07
C ASP A 92 8.15 8.12 -6.14
N THR A 93 8.63 7.65 -4.99
CA THR A 93 9.28 8.50 -3.98
C THR A 93 10.47 7.78 -3.35
N THR A 94 11.30 8.55 -2.63
CA THR A 94 12.45 8.01 -1.92
C THR A 94 12.26 8.19 -0.43
N LEU A 95 12.29 7.09 0.31
CA LEU A 95 12.33 7.09 1.77
C LEU A 95 13.77 6.89 2.25
N VAL A 96 14.15 7.62 3.28
CA VAL A 96 15.50 7.53 3.85
C VAL A 96 15.40 7.02 5.28
N VAL A 97 16.21 6.00 5.58
CA VAL A 97 16.30 5.37 6.90
C VAL A 97 17.75 5.30 7.36
N ALA A 98 18.02 5.51 8.65
CA ALA A 98 19.36 5.36 9.20
C ALA A 98 19.73 3.88 9.35
N LYS A 99 20.94 3.49 8.91
CA LYS A 99 21.40 2.09 8.91
C LYS A 99 21.36 1.48 10.31
N ARG A 100 21.85 2.22 11.30
CA ARG A 100 21.89 1.78 12.69
C ARG A 100 20.50 1.70 13.34
N SER A 101 19.58 2.59 13.00
CA SER A 101 18.19 2.47 13.46
C SER A 101 17.57 1.20 12.89
N PHE A 102 17.74 0.96 11.58
CA PHE A 102 17.28 -0.26 10.93
C PHE A 102 17.88 -1.53 11.55
N GLU A 103 19.18 -1.54 11.81
CA GLU A 103 19.86 -2.67 12.45
C GLU A 103 19.25 -2.99 13.83
N ASN A 104 19.10 -1.96 14.68
CA ASN A 104 18.62 -2.13 16.04
C ASN A 104 17.13 -2.48 16.14
N LEU A 105 16.30 -1.90 15.27
CA LEU A 105 14.85 -2.01 15.35
C LEU A 105 14.31 -3.19 14.55
N VAL A 106 14.88 -3.43 13.36
CA VAL A 106 14.37 -4.40 12.38
C VAL A 106 15.33 -5.57 12.21
N ALA A 107 16.57 -5.32 11.74
CA ALA A 107 17.44 -6.40 11.26
C ALA A 107 17.81 -7.44 12.33
N ASN A 108 17.90 -7.03 13.59
CA ASN A 108 18.19 -7.93 14.71
C ASN A 108 16.98 -8.78 15.16
N LYS A 109 15.76 -8.47 14.69
CA LYS A 109 14.51 -9.10 15.15
C LYS A 109 13.74 -9.80 14.03
N ALA A 110 13.77 -9.23 12.82
CA ALA A 110 13.03 -9.69 11.67
C ALA A 110 13.74 -10.84 10.94
N ASN A 111 12.95 -11.74 10.35
CA ASN A 111 13.45 -12.76 9.43
C ASN A 111 13.61 -12.19 8.02
N LEU A 112 14.65 -11.38 7.82
CA LEU A 112 14.94 -10.75 6.52
C LEU A 112 15.53 -11.75 5.51
N ILE A 113 15.20 -11.57 4.24
CA ILE A 113 15.75 -12.37 3.14
C ILE A 113 17.25 -12.04 2.94
N ALA A 114 17.59 -10.75 2.87
CA ALA A 114 18.96 -10.27 2.92
C ALA A 114 19.30 -9.76 4.33
N VAL A 115 20.39 -10.26 4.90
CA VAL A 115 20.77 -9.95 6.27
C VAL A 115 21.35 -8.52 6.36
N GLY A 116 20.86 -7.73 7.33
CA GLY A 116 21.47 -6.45 7.73
C GLY A 116 21.09 -5.23 6.88
N ARG A 117 20.17 -5.36 5.93
CA ARG A 117 19.65 -4.24 5.13
C ARG A 117 18.15 -4.42 4.83
N PRO A 118 17.42 -3.35 4.49
CA PRO A 118 16.09 -3.46 3.92
C PRO A 118 16.10 -4.33 2.66
N ASN A 119 15.02 -5.07 2.39
CA ASN A 119 14.91 -5.90 1.19
C ASN A 119 14.01 -5.24 0.16
N GLU A 120 14.33 -5.48 -1.11
CA GLU A 120 13.41 -5.22 -2.21
C GLU A 120 12.16 -6.11 -2.07
N GLY A 121 10.99 -5.55 -2.33
CA GLY A 121 9.66 -6.16 -2.15
C GLY A 121 9.11 -6.14 -0.73
N ASP A 122 9.85 -5.61 0.26
CA ASP A 122 9.28 -5.34 1.59
C ASP A 122 8.35 -4.11 1.52
N ILE A 123 7.36 -4.05 2.41
CA ILE A 123 6.35 -3.00 2.42
C ILE A 123 6.61 -2.01 3.56
N ILE A 124 6.34 -0.74 3.32
CA ILE A 124 6.33 0.32 4.32
C ILE A 124 4.93 0.91 4.39
N PHE A 125 4.30 0.82 5.56
CA PHE A 125 3.04 1.47 5.84
C PHE A 125 3.28 2.82 6.51
N VAL A 126 2.68 3.87 5.95
CA VAL A 126 2.77 5.24 6.46
C VAL A 126 1.43 5.61 7.12
N PRO A 127 1.34 5.58 8.47
CA PRO A 127 0.08 5.80 9.17
C PRO A 127 -0.56 7.15 8.88
N LEU A 128 0.25 8.19 8.64
CA LEU A 128 -0.22 9.54 8.33
C LEU A 128 -1.05 9.60 7.03
N MET A 129 -0.71 8.74 6.05
CA MET A 129 -1.35 8.71 4.73
C MET A 129 -2.30 7.50 4.58
N GLY A 130 -2.30 6.56 5.52
CA GLY A 130 -3.01 5.27 5.39
C GLY A 130 -2.58 4.47 4.15
N SER A 131 -1.37 4.73 3.64
CA SER A 131 -0.90 4.21 2.35
C SER A 131 0.29 3.27 2.54
N PHE A 132 0.36 2.26 1.67
CA PHE A 132 1.44 1.28 1.61
C PHE A 132 2.38 1.60 0.46
N PHE A 133 3.67 1.40 0.68
CA PHE A 133 4.73 1.58 -0.31
C PHE A 133 5.59 0.33 -0.40
N GLU A 134 5.85 -0.17 -1.60
CA GLU A 134 6.75 -1.29 -1.85
C GLU A 134 8.16 -0.76 -2.15
N ILE A 135 9.18 -1.41 -1.56
CA ILE A 135 10.58 -1.11 -1.85
C ILE A 135 10.98 -1.74 -3.18
N LEU A 136 11.17 -0.91 -4.20
CA LEU A 136 11.66 -1.36 -5.50
C LEU A 136 13.18 -1.59 -5.48
N PHE A 137 13.90 -0.68 -4.85
CA PHE A 137 15.36 -0.71 -4.85
C PHE A 137 15.96 -0.07 -3.61
N VAL A 138 16.97 -0.72 -3.05
CA VAL A 138 17.73 -0.22 -1.90
C VAL A 138 19.08 0.27 -2.40
N GLU A 139 19.25 1.59 -2.39
CA GLU A 139 20.49 2.23 -2.81
C GLU A 139 21.46 2.31 -1.62
N ASP A 140 22.60 1.63 -1.76
CA ASP A 140 23.65 1.54 -0.77
C ASP A 140 24.97 2.18 -1.20
N GLN A 141 25.02 2.77 -2.42
CA GLN A 141 26.21 3.33 -3.06
C GLN A 141 25.92 4.69 -3.74
N GLU A 142 26.43 5.76 -3.14
CA GLU A 142 26.52 7.11 -3.71
C GLU A 142 28.00 7.54 -3.72
N PRO A 143 28.55 8.13 -4.80
CA PRO A 143 30.00 8.29 -4.96
C PRO A 143 30.68 9.30 -4.00
N PHE A 144 29.92 10.11 -3.24
CA PHE A 144 30.45 11.19 -2.42
C PHE A 144 29.98 11.10 -0.98
N TYR A 145 30.86 10.61 -0.10
CA TYR A 145 30.59 10.52 1.33
C TYR A 145 31.48 11.45 2.15
N GLN A 146 30.85 12.12 3.11
CA GLN A 146 31.57 12.72 4.24
C GLN A 146 32.17 11.56 5.06
N LEU A 147 33.48 11.61 5.34
CA LEU A 147 34.21 10.60 6.11
C LEU A 147 34.22 9.16 5.52
N GLY A 148 33.84 8.98 4.25
CA GLY A 148 33.84 7.66 3.60
C GLY A 148 32.94 6.63 4.28
N ASN A 149 31.82 7.07 4.87
CA ASN A 149 30.78 6.20 5.44
C ASN A 149 29.41 6.64 4.94
N LEU A 150 28.55 5.69 4.57
CA LEU A 150 27.15 5.95 4.26
C LEU A 150 26.29 5.51 5.47
N PRO A 151 25.79 6.44 6.29
CA PRO A 151 25.02 6.14 7.50
C PRO A 151 23.51 5.92 7.23
N VAL A 152 23.04 6.08 5.99
CA VAL A 152 21.62 5.93 5.62
C VAL A 152 21.43 4.91 4.50
N TYR A 153 20.26 4.30 4.41
CA TYR A 153 19.77 3.62 3.22
C TYR A 153 18.76 4.54 2.52
N LYS A 154 18.89 4.67 1.20
CA LYS A 154 17.87 5.32 0.37
C LYS A 154 17.03 4.24 -0.29
N LEU A 155 15.73 4.27 -0.03
CA LEU A 155 14.76 3.28 -0.49
C LEU A 155 13.94 3.94 -1.58
N LYS A 156 14.10 3.48 -2.81
CA LYS A 156 13.19 3.85 -3.90
C LYS A 156 11.93 3.02 -3.74
N VAL A 157 10.83 3.70 -3.49
CA VAL A 157 9.55 3.08 -3.20
C VAL A 157 8.49 3.55 -4.18
N THR A 158 7.52 2.69 -4.44
CA THR A 158 6.32 3.02 -5.21
C THR A 158 5.09 2.62 -4.40
N ARG A 159 3.92 3.18 -4.72
CA ARG A 159 2.68 2.83 -4.00
C ARG A 159 2.40 1.35 -4.21
N TRP A 160 2.21 0.61 -3.12
CA TRP A 160 1.90 -0.81 -3.17
C TRP A 160 0.42 -1.00 -3.46
N GLU A 161 0.12 -1.96 -4.32
CA GLU A 161 -1.24 -2.38 -4.66
C GLU A 161 -1.46 -3.79 -4.14
N TYR A 162 -2.61 -4.00 -3.49
CA TYR A 162 -2.99 -5.30 -2.95
C TYR A 162 -3.24 -6.30 -4.08
N ALA A 163 -2.53 -7.42 -4.09
CA ALA A 163 -2.62 -8.50 -5.07
C ALA A 163 -2.89 -9.86 -4.40
N SER A 164 -3.78 -9.88 -3.40
CA SER A 164 -4.14 -11.08 -2.64
C SER A 164 -3.02 -11.66 -1.76
N GLU A 165 -2.05 -10.83 -1.36
CA GLU A 165 -1.10 -11.15 -0.31
C GLU A 165 -1.76 -11.12 1.06
N LYS A 166 -1.23 -11.93 1.97
CA LYS A 166 -1.76 -12.05 3.32
C LYS A 166 -1.06 -11.07 4.29
N LEU A 167 -1.83 -10.28 5.02
CA LEU A 167 -1.41 -9.26 5.99
C LEU A 167 -1.90 -9.64 7.41
N ASP A 168 -1.06 -10.36 8.17
CA ASP A 168 -1.36 -10.81 9.53
C ASP A 168 -0.44 -10.11 10.55
N THR A 169 -0.38 -8.78 10.56
CA THR A 169 0.57 -8.05 11.42
C THR A 169 0.14 -7.92 12.87
N GLY A 170 -1.15 -8.20 13.16
CA GLY A 170 -1.77 -8.02 14.46
C GLY A 170 -2.17 -6.58 14.74
N LEU A 171 -2.09 -5.69 13.75
CA LEU A 171 -2.49 -4.30 13.83
C LEU A 171 -3.68 -4.07 12.90
N GLU A 172 -4.82 -3.73 13.51
CA GLU A 172 -6.08 -3.53 12.80
C GLU A 172 -5.97 -2.53 11.63
N ALA A 173 -5.19 -1.45 11.78
CA ALA A 173 -4.99 -0.45 10.72
C ALA A 173 -4.28 -1.00 9.47
N ILE A 174 -3.53 -2.10 9.59
CA ILE A 174 -2.85 -2.76 8.49
C ILE A 174 -3.70 -3.92 7.99
N ASP A 175 -4.17 -4.77 8.91
CA ASP A 175 -4.86 -6.02 8.59
C ASP A 175 -6.23 -5.75 7.94
N GLN A 176 -6.93 -4.64 8.27
CA GLN A 176 -8.18 -4.23 7.60
C GLN A 176 -8.02 -3.96 6.10
N HIS A 177 -6.80 -3.70 5.63
CA HIS A 177 -6.53 -3.51 4.21
C HIS A 177 -6.68 -4.81 3.42
N GLU A 178 -6.36 -5.96 4.03
CA GLU A 178 -6.68 -7.27 3.46
C GLU A 178 -8.20 -7.47 3.42
N ASP A 179 -8.91 -7.23 4.54
CA ASP A 179 -10.35 -7.46 4.63
C ASP A 179 -11.17 -6.64 3.62
N THR A 180 -10.77 -5.39 3.38
CA THR A 180 -11.50 -4.47 2.49
C THR A 180 -11.30 -4.84 1.01
N ASN A 181 -10.12 -5.33 0.63
CA ASN A 181 -9.77 -5.62 -0.76
C ASN A 181 -9.83 -7.11 -1.09
N SER A 182 -10.07 -7.97 -0.09
CA SER A 182 -10.21 -9.40 -0.28
C SER A 182 -11.49 -9.71 -1.06
N LEU A 183 -11.33 -10.49 -2.12
CA LEU A 183 -12.45 -11.01 -2.91
C LEU A 183 -13.04 -12.29 -2.29
N ASP A 184 -12.60 -12.68 -1.09
CA ASP A 184 -13.06 -13.91 -0.46
C ASP A 184 -14.50 -13.79 0.07
N GLN A 185 -15.43 -14.17 -0.80
CA GLN A 185 -16.86 -14.24 -0.48
C GLN A 185 -17.19 -15.24 0.64
N LEU A 186 -16.25 -16.14 1.03
CA LEU A 186 -16.46 -17.06 2.15
C LEU A 186 -16.55 -16.33 3.50
N ASN A 187 -15.98 -15.14 3.63
CA ASN A 187 -16.07 -14.31 4.85
C ASN A 187 -17.52 -13.96 5.21
N PHE A 188 -18.40 -13.84 4.20
CA PHE A 188 -19.81 -13.48 4.39
C PHE A 188 -20.74 -14.70 4.53
N LYS A 189 -20.20 -15.93 4.54
CA LYS A 189 -21.00 -17.16 4.56
C LYS A 189 -21.37 -17.57 5.99
N THR A 190 -22.67 -17.50 6.31
CA THR A 190 -23.21 -18.10 7.54
C THR A 190 -23.28 -19.63 7.41
N LYS A 191 -22.64 -20.37 8.33
CA LYS A 191 -22.78 -21.84 8.41
C LYS A 191 -23.92 -22.20 9.37
N LEU A 192 -24.79 -23.12 8.96
CA LEU A 192 -25.88 -23.64 9.79
C LEU A 192 -25.47 -24.99 10.38
N GLU A 193 -25.62 -25.12 11.70
CA GLU A 193 -25.37 -26.38 12.40
C GLU A 193 -26.57 -27.33 12.23
N TYR A 194 -26.29 -28.61 12.03
CA TYR A 194 -27.31 -29.64 11.88
C TYR A 194 -27.85 -30.05 13.26
N GLY A 195 -29.02 -29.53 13.62
CA GLY A 195 -29.76 -29.92 14.83
C GLY A 195 -30.58 -31.21 14.67
N GLN A 196 -31.36 -31.56 15.69
CA GLN A 196 -32.23 -32.74 15.69
C GLN A 196 -33.33 -32.58 14.60
N GLU A 197 -33.17 -33.27 13.48
CA GLU A 197 -33.96 -33.17 12.23
C GLU A 197 -35.49 -33.16 12.44
N ALA A 198 -35.97 -33.89 13.45
CA ALA A 198 -37.39 -34.04 13.75
C ALA A 198 -38.06 -32.80 14.37
N LEU A 199 -37.29 -31.82 14.87
CA LEU A 199 -37.84 -30.64 15.54
C LEU A 199 -37.49 -29.32 14.85
N THR A 200 -36.33 -29.23 14.19
CA THR A 200 -35.83 -27.99 13.58
C THR A 200 -35.60 -28.06 12.08
N GLY A 201 -35.78 -29.24 11.45
CA GLY A 201 -35.39 -29.46 10.06
C GLY A 201 -33.87 -29.49 9.87
N ALA A 202 -33.43 -30.06 8.73
CA ALA A 202 -32.01 -30.11 8.36
C ALA A 202 -31.50 -28.70 8.02
N GLY A 203 -30.77 -28.07 8.95
CA GLY A 203 -30.00 -26.85 8.71
C GLY A 203 -30.79 -25.71 8.07
N SER A 204 -31.94 -25.31 8.64
CA SER A 204 -32.76 -24.23 8.08
C SER A 204 -32.79 -22.99 8.97
N VAL A 205 -32.55 -21.83 8.36
CA VAL A 205 -32.97 -20.51 8.89
C VAL A 205 -34.28 -20.15 8.20
N GLN A 206 -35.34 -19.94 8.97
CA GLN A 206 -36.63 -19.48 8.47
C GLN A 206 -36.90 -18.07 8.99
N LEU A 207 -37.09 -17.13 8.06
CA LEU A 207 -37.58 -15.79 8.36
C LEU A 207 -39.09 -15.87 8.65
N GLU A 208 -39.52 -15.32 9.78
CA GLU A 208 -40.93 -15.44 10.22
C GLU A 208 -41.90 -14.67 9.30
N ASN A 209 -41.41 -13.62 8.64
CA ASN A 209 -42.19 -12.77 7.75
C ASN A 209 -41.44 -12.61 6.43
N TYR A 210 -42.12 -12.90 5.32
CA TYR A 210 -41.59 -12.70 3.96
C TYR A 210 -41.76 -11.25 3.48
N PHE A 211 -42.30 -10.36 4.31
CA PHE A 211 -42.81 -9.04 3.88
C PHE A 211 -42.72 -8.01 5.00
N ASN A 212 -42.11 -6.85 4.73
CA ASN A 212 -42.21 -5.70 5.61
C ASN A 212 -43.55 -4.99 5.37
N THR A 213 -44.45 -5.00 6.35
CA THR A 213 -45.81 -4.42 6.25
C THR A 213 -45.82 -2.90 6.13
N SER A 214 -44.71 -2.22 6.38
CA SER A 214 -44.54 -0.77 6.22
C SER A 214 -44.06 -0.38 4.82
N THR A 215 -43.17 -1.18 4.20
CA THR A 215 -42.52 -0.82 2.91
C THR A 215 -42.95 -1.68 1.72
N GLY A 216 -43.65 -2.79 1.96
CA GLY A 216 -44.13 -3.67 0.89
C GLY A 216 -43.05 -4.52 0.22
N GLN A 217 -41.84 -4.56 0.80
CA GLN A 217 -40.68 -5.24 0.24
C GLN A 217 -40.49 -6.63 0.87
N PRO A 218 -39.90 -7.59 0.12
CA PRO A 218 -39.50 -8.87 0.67
C PRO A 218 -38.48 -8.69 1.80
N SER A 219 -38.65 -9.44 2.89
CA SER A 219 -37.66 -9.47 3.99
C SER A 219 -36.57 -10.47 3.65
N PHE A 220 -35.32 -10.02 3.68
CA PHE A 220 -34.14 -10.84 3.43
C PHE A 220 -33.32 -10.97 4.72
N LEU A 221 -32.66 -12.11 4.89
CA LEU A 221 -31.55 -12.25 5.82
C LEU A 221 -30.30 -11.83 5.04
N MET A 222 -29.83 -10.62 5.27
CA MET A 222 -28.62 -10.09 4.65
C MET A 222 -27.60 -9.82 5.74
N ASN A 223 -26.34 -10.15 5.49
CA ASN A 223 -25.25 -9.66 6.32
C ASN A 223 -25.02 -8.20 5.94
N GLU A 224 -25.20 -7.27 6.87
CA GLU A 224 -25.20 -5.82 6.60
C GLU A 224 -23.84 -5.28 6.14
N ASP A 225 -22.78 -6.05 6.37
CA ASP A 225 -21.42 -5.74 5.91
C ASP A 225 -21.13 -6.17 4.46
N PHE A 226 -22.07 -6.88 3.78
CA PHE A 226 -21.88 -7.27 2.39
C PHE A 226 -22.39 -6.17 1.44
N GLU A 227 -21.47 -5.34 0.95
CA GLU A 227 -21.73 -4.37 -0.11
C GLU A 227 -21.16 -4.90 -1.44
N SER A 228 -22.02 -5.06 -2.48
CA SER A 228 -21.59 -5.60 -3.79
C SER A 228 -20.77 -4.61 -4.63
N SER A 229 -20.43 -3.44 -4.09
CA SER A 229 -19.80 -2.33 -4.82
C SER A 229 -18.28 -2.47 -4.97
N ASN A 230 -17.61 -3.27 -4.13
CA ASN A 230 -16.13 -3.34 -4.08
C ASN A 230 -15.52 -4.66 -4.59
N ILE A 231 -16.14 -5.34 -5.55
CA ILE A 231 -15.49 -6.45 -6.30
C ILE A 231 -14.65 -5.88 -7.46
N GLN A 232 -13.93 -4.79 -7.22
CA GLN A 232 -12.98 -4.21 -8.16
C GLN A 232 -11.66 -4.08 -7.40
N THR A 233 -10.63 -4.78 -7.86
CA THR A 233 -9.25 -4.65 -7.34
C THR A 233 -8.58 -3.35 -7.79
N GLN A 234 -9.27 -2.52 -8.58
CA GLN A 234 -8.81 -1.20 -8.98
C GLN A 234 -9.46 -0.13 -8.11
N SER A 235 -8.64 0.84 -7.69
CA SER A 235 -9.08 2.09 -7.06
C SER A 235 -10.33 2.64 -7.76
N PRO A 236 -11.34 3.17 -7.05
CA PRO A 236 -12.53 3.77 -7.64
C PRO A 236 -12.21 4.86 -8.70
N TYR A 237 -11.03 5.48 -8.59
CA TYR A 237 -10.51 6.52 -9.51
C TYR A 237 -9.83 5.98 -10.77
N ALA A 238 -9.77 4.66 -10.96
CA ALA A 238 -9.17 4.02 -12.12
C ALA A 238 -10.21 3.41 -13.08
N ASP A 239 -11.51 3.53 -12.77
CA ASP A 239 -12.56 3.15 -13.70
C ASP A 239 -12.64 4.19 -14.83
N ASN A 240 -12.63 3.72 -16.08
CA ASN A 240 -12.72 4.58 -17.26
C ASN A 240 -14.03 5.39 -17.34
N LEU A 241 -15.00 5.07 -16.47
CA LEU A 241 -16.30 5.71 -16.37
C LEU A 241 -16.39 6.74 -15.24
N ASP A 242 -15.37 6.90 -14.38
CA ASP A 242 -15.45 7.79 -13.21
C ASP A 242 -15.67 9.26 -13.59
N LEU A 243 -14.91 9.75 -14.57
CA LEU A 243 -14.99 11.11 -15.10
C LEU A 243 -16.31 11.33 -15.82
N ASN A 244 -16.85 10.28 -16.45
CA ASN A 244 -18.16 10.34 -17.10
C ASN A 244 -19.26 10.41 -16.04
N SER A 245 -19.19 9.60 -14.98
CA SER A 245 -20.17 9.57 -13.89
C SER A 245 -20.19 10.86 -13.06
N GLU A 246 -19.02 11.39 -12.66
CA GLU A 246 -18.92 12.65 -11.88
C GLU A 246 -19.34 13.87 -12.71
N ALA A 247 -19.17 13.81 -14.04
CA ALA A 247 -19.67 14.82 -14.96
C ALA A 247 -21.15 14.62 -15.37
N GLY A 248 -21.84 13.60 -14.82
CA GLY A 248 -23.26 13.31 -15.09
C GLY A 248 -23.55 12.55 -16.38
N TYR A 249 -22.52 12.08 -17.09
CA TYR A 249 -22.62 11.24 -18.28
C TYR A 249 -22.73 9.75 -17.89
N ASP A 250 -23.92 9.29 -17.52
CA ASP A 250 -24.19 7.86 -17.37
C ASP A 250 -24.92 7.30 -18.60
N THR A 251 -24.45 6.15 -19.09
CA THR A 251 -25.05 5.38 -20.19
C THR A 251 -26.48 4.87 -19.90
N VAL A 252 -26.97 5.05 -18.68
CA VAL A 252 -28.31 4.63 -18.24
C VAL A 252 -29.42 5.58 -18.74
N SER A 253 -29.11 6.84 -19.08
CA SER A 253 -30.13 7.80 -19.50
C SER A 253 -29.60 8.85 -20.48
N THR A 254 -30.15 8.89 -21.71
CA THR A 254 -29.89 9.96 -22.69
C THR A 254 -30.59 11.29 -22.35
N ALA A 255 -31.37 11.35 -21.26
CA ALA A 255 -32.14 12.54 -20.88
C ALA A 255 -31.29 13.63 -20.21
N ASP A 256 -30.11 13.27 -19.68
CA ASP A 256 -29.14 14.21 -19.07
C ASP A 256 -27.94 14.49 -19.99
N ASP A 257 -27.94 13.93 -21.21
CA ASP A 257 -26.89 14.18 -22.18
C ASP A 257 -27.06 15.55 -22.83
N ILE A 258 -26.00 16.36 -22.79
CA ILE A 258 -25.91 17.65 -23.52
C ILE A 258 -26.08 17.47 -25.03
N LEU A 259 -25.89 16.24 -25.56
CA LEU A 259 -26.00 15.91 -26.98
C LEU A 259 -26.90 14.69 -27.21
N ASP A 260 -28.19 14.90 -27.49
CA ASP A 260 -29.10 13.83 -27.92
C ASP A 260 -29.07 13.63 -29.44
N PHE A 261 -28.37 12.60 -29.91
CA PHE A 261 -28.28 12.25 -31.34
C PHE A 261 -29.52 11.53 -31.90
N THR A 262 -30.52 11.24 -31.08
CA THR A 262 -31.81 10.73 -31.53
C THR A 262 -32.74 11.84 -32.04
N GLU A 263 -32.47 13.08 -31.63
CA GLU A 263 -33.15 14.27 -32.11
C GLU A 263 -32.50 14.85 -33.38
N ARG A 264 -33.28 15.61 -34.15
CA ARG A 264 -32.80 16.22 -35.39
C ARG A 264 -31.77 17.33 -35.12
N ASN A 265 -31.89 18.00 -33.97
CA ASN A 265 -30.93 18.99 -33.52
C ASN A 265 -30.34 18.54 -32.17
N PRO A 266 -29.14 17.94 -32.19
CA PRO A 266 -28.53 17.38 -30.98
C PRO A 266 -28.02 18.45 -30.00
N PHE A 267 -28.28 19.74 -30.24
CA PHE A 267 -27.90 20.84 -29.35
C PHE A 267 -29.11 21.53 -28.69
N GLY A 268 -30.33 20.97 -28.83
CA GLY A 268 -31.58 21.56 -28.36
C GLY A 268 -32.15 22.64 -29.29
N GLU A 269 -33.45 22.88 -29.25
CA GLU A 269 -34.08 24.00 -29.97
C GLU A 269 -33.85 25.33 -29.22
N VAL A 270 -33.66 26.43 -29.95
CA VAL A 270 -33.49 27.77 -29.36
C VAL A 270 -34.89 28.26 -28.98
N ASP A 271 -35.18 28.35 -27.69
CA ASP A 271 -36.39 29.02 -27.20
C ASP A 271 -36.35 30.51 -27.62
N GLU A 272 -37.34 30.97 -28.38
CA GLU A 272 -37.57 32.40 -28.69
C GLU A 272 -38.08 33.20 -27.48
#